data_AF-A0A5N5X1Y6-F1
#
_entry.id   AF-A0A5N5X1Y6-F1
#
_cell.length_a   1.000
_cell.length_b   1.000
_cell.length_c   1.000
_cell.angle_alpha   90.00
_cell.angle_beta   90.00
_cell.angle_gamma   90.00
#
_symmetry.space_group_name_H-M   'P 1'
#
loop_
_entity.id
_entity.type
_entity.pdbx_description
1 polymer ?
#
loop_
_entity_poly.entity_id
_entity_poly.type
_entity_poly.pdbx_seq_one_letter_code
_entity_poly.pdbx_strand_id
1 'polypeptide(L)'
;MSPFSQGPASLSKQSLNNGENIDPQPAENSDVALPAPMFPEIPEAKAGVIRVYGKTSKDIIQYITTRIHEGPLQDIRLETNGRTRVTFQHASQALAFLKSNQDMEQMLGFGRFGCGYRVELAEIVDWNDDHRRMNQPIRERRRLSFARKRLFADNMSPEKWKQDIRTLAGPGNIDFLWVFNSGNGELVTKLRPPMRYIPADSAVATAVFTSTAIARKVLEMFNRWKDGRNVYSGVSVTYSSDPCEKELVLVKDTARPSIAKNFVKRPIREMQGCR
;
A
#
# COMPACT_ATOMS: atom_id res chain seq x y z
N MET A 1 -32.28 35.71 58.82
CA MET A 1 -31.92 37.06 58.34
C MET A 1 -32.41 37.20 56.92
N SER A 2 -33.05 38.33 56.61
CA SER A 2 -33.60 38.74 55.31
C SER A 2 -33.66 40.28 55.32
N PRO A 3 -33.95 41.00 54.23
CA PRO A 3 -33.91 40.67 52.79
C PRO A 3 -33.07 41.71 51.97
N PHE A 4 -33.08 41.68 50.63
CA PHE A 4 -33.63 42.77 49.77
C PHE A 4 -33.33 42.59 48.27
N SER A 5 -34.26 43.08 47.44
CA SER A 5 -34.18 43.18 45.96
C SER A 5 -33.81 44.60 45.53
N GLN A 6 -33.33 44.80 44.29
CA GLN A 6 -33.83 45.77 43.28
C GLN A 6 -32.89 45.88 42.04
N GLY A 7 -33.46 46.16 40.85
CA GLY A 7 -32.72 46.69 39.67
C GLY A 7 -32.92 48.21 39.57
N PRO A 8 -33.07 48.85 38.38
CA PRO A 8 -32.72 48.44 37.01
C PRO A 8 -32.05 49.59 36.17
N ALA A 9 -31.88 49.38 34.85
CA ALA A 9 -31.63 50.43 33.82
C ALA A 9 -30.30 51.23 33.91
N SER A 10 -29.85 52.04 32.93
CA SER A 10 -30.42 52.42 31.62
C SER A 10 -29.31 52.77 30.59
N LEU A 11 -29.75 53.11 29.36
CA LEU A 11 -28.97 53.55 28.19
C LEU A 11 -28.11 54.80 28.41
N SER A 12 -27.06 54.98 27.60
CA SER A 12 -26.79 56.25 26.90
C SER A 12 -25.87 56.06 25.68
N LYS A 13 -26.24 56.73 24.56
CA LYS A 13 -25.44 56.93 23.34
C LYS A 13 -24.85 58.36 23.36
N GLN A 14 -24.03 58.66 22.33
CA GLN A 14 -23.61 59.98 21.81
C GLN A 14 -22.20 60.43 22.21
N SER A 15 -21.45 61.21 21.40
CA SER A 15 -21.43 61.43 19.92
C SER A 15 -20.29 62.44 19.61
N LEU A 16 -19.92 62.62 18.31
CA LEU A 16 -19.10 63.74 17.76
C LEU A 16 -17.61 63.73 18.21
N ASN A 17 -16.58 64.32 17.58
CA ASN A 17 -16.25 64.92 16.26
C ASN A 17 -14.68 65.10 16.24
N ASN A 18 -13.91 65.44 15.20
CA ASN A 18 -14.07 65.69 13.74
C ASN A 18 -12.68 65.59 13.06
N GLY A 19 -12.60 65.65 11.71
CA GLY A 19 -11.46 66.25 11.00
C GLY A 19 -10.52 65.35 10.17
N GLU A 20 -10.76 65.33 8.85
CA GLU A 20 -9.80 65.43 7.71
C GLU A 20 -8.29 65.14 7.99
N ASN A 21 -7.52 64.38 7.20
CA ASN A 21 -7.35 64.44 5.73
C ASN A 21 -6.24 63.42 5.26
N ILE A 22 -6.11 63.24 3.93
CA ILE A 22 -4.96 62.63 3.17
C ILE A 22 -4.86 61.09 3.11
N ASP A 23 -5.17 60.57 1.92
CA ASP A 23 -4.78 59.25 1.35
C ASP A 23 -3.33 59.33 0.78
N PRO A 24 -2.54 58.24 0.65
CA PRO A 24 -2.77 57.34 -0.49
C PRO A 24 -2.52 55.83 -0.26
N GLN A 25 -3.52 55.05 -0.63
CA GLN A 25 -3.53 53.63 -0.99
C GLN A 25 -2.30 53.12 -1.79
N PRO A 26 -1.80 51.91 -1.48
CA PRO A 26 -1.21 51.00 -2.46
C PRO A 26 -2.19 49.86 -2.84
N ALA A 27 -2.11 49.37 -4.08
CA ALA A 27 -3.03 48.39 -4.63
C ALA A 27 -2.82 46.96 -4.07
N GLU A 28 -3.91 46.29 -3.67
CA GLU A 28 -3.91 44.84 -3.47
C GLU A 28 -4.25 44.12 -4.78
N ASN A 29 -3.36 43.22 -5.19
CA ASN A 29 -3.57 42.40 -6.38
C ASN A 29 -4.58 41.29 -6.07
N SER A 30 -5.74 41.32 -6.76
CA SER A 30 -6.75 40.26 -6.69
C SER A 30 -6.30 39.01 -7.47
N ASP A 31 -5.52 38.14 -6.82
CA ASP A 31 -5.10 36.86 -7.40
C ASP A 31 -6.29 35.88 -7.43
N VAL A 32 -7.00 35.84 -8.56
CA VAL A 32 -8.19 34.97 -8.74
C VAL A 32 -7.73 33.53 -8.96
N ALA A 33 -7.54 32.82 -7.85
CA ALA A 33 -7.29 31.39 -7.85
C ALA A 33 -8.51 30.63 -8.43
N LEU A 34 -8.33 30.05 -9.63
CA LEU A 34 -9.32 29.16 -10.23
C LEU A 34 -9.50 27.91 -9.34
N PRO A 35 -10.75 27.51 -8.99
CA PRO A 35 -10.97 26.32 -8.19
C PRO A 35 -10.56 25.07 -8.97
N ALA A 36 -9.70 24.24 -8.35
CA ALA A 36 -9.35 22.94 -8.88
C ALA A 36 -10.61 22.06 -9.05
N PRO A 37 -10.67 21.17 -10.06
CA PRO A 37 -11.82 20.31 -10.27
C PRO A 37 -12.05 19.43 -9.05
N MET A 38 -13.18 19.67 -8.37
CA MET A 38 -13.62 18.88 -7.22
C MET A 38 -13.94 17.46 -7.68
N PHE A 39 -12.98 16.55 -7.54
CA PHE A 39 -13.33 15.15 -7.39
C PHE A 39 -14.22 15.04 -6.13
N PRO A 40 -15.35 14.33 -6.18
CA PRO A 40 -16.18 14.14 -4.98
C PRO A 40 -15.30 13.51 -3.90
N GLU A 41 -15.28 14.11 -2.71
CA GLU A 41 -14.45 13.66 -1.61
C GLU A 41 -14.97 12.31 -1.10
N ILE A 42 -14.38 11.23 -1.58
CA ILE A 42 -14.81 9.88 -1.24
C ILE A 42 -14.41 9.61 0.21
N PRO A 43 -15.36 9.23 1.09
CA PRO A 43 -15.04 8.86 2.47
C PRO A 43 -13.94 7.80 2.50
N GLU A 44 -12.89 8.02 3.29
CA GLU A 44 -11.69 7.18 3.33
C GLU A 44 -12.01 5.70 3.62
N ALA A 45 -13.11 5.45 4.33
CA ALA A 45 -13.64 4.14 4.71
C ALA A 45 -14.44 3.40 3.61
N LYS A 46 -14.11 3.63 2.33
CA LYS A 46 -14.65 2.88 1.18
C LYS A 46 -13.53 2.20 0.41
N ALA A 47 -13.78 0.97 -0.03
CA ALA A 47 -12.88 0.19 -0.87
C ALA A 47 -13.23 0.37 -2.36
N GLY A 48 -12.22 0.35 -3.22
CA GLY A 48 -12.40 0.43 -4.67
C GLY A 48 -12.10 -0.89 -5.34
N VAL A 49 -12.98 -1.33 -6.23
CA VAL A 49 -12.82 -2.57 -6.99
C VAL A 49 -12.66 -2.23 -8.46
N ILE A 50 -11.59 -2.71 -9.07
CA ILE A 50 -11.40 -2.64 -10.53
C ILE A 50 -11.59 -4.04 -11.14
N ARG A 51 -12.03 -4.08 -12.40
CA ARG A 51 -11.96 -5.27 -13.24
C ARG A 51 -10.92 -5.06 -14.34
N VAL A 52 -10.03 -6.03 -14.47
CA VAL A 52 -9.06 -6.14 -15.55
C VAL A 52 -9.57 -7.18 -16.54
N TYR A 53 -9.82 -6.75 -17.77
CA TYR A 53 -10.14 -7.58 -18.92
C TYR A 53 -8.87 -7.79 -19.73
N GLY A 54 -8.68 -8.98 -20.29
CA GLY A 54 -7.56 -9.27 -21.18
C GLY A 54 -7.21 -10.74 -21.19
N LYS A 55 -5.94 -11.05 -21.51
CA LYS A 55 -5.46 -12.43 -21.56
C LYS A 55 -5.28 -12.97 -20.14
N THR A 56 -5.89 -14.10 -19.83
CA THR A 56 -5.59 -14.87 -18.62
C THR A 56 -4.40 -15.80 -18.87
N SER A 57 -3.50 -15.86 -17.90
CA SER A 57 -2.34 -16.76 -17.87
C SER A 57 -2.17 -17.31 -16.44
N LYS A 58 -1.26 -18.27 -16.23
CA LYS A 58 -1.01 -18.80 -14.87
C LYS A 58 -0.43 -17.74 -13.93
N ASP A 59 0.34 -16.81 -14.47
CA ASP A 59 1.09 -15.78 -13.73
C ASP A 59 0.40 -14.41 -13.76
N ILE A 60 -0.87 -14.34 -14.20
CA ILE A 60 -1.62 -13.09 -14.37
C ILE A 60 -1.77 -12.29 -13.05
N ILE A 61 -1.83 -12.97 -11.90
CA ILE A 61 -1.92 -12.32 -10.59
C ILE A 61 -0.63 -11.55 -10.32
N GLN A 62 0.53 -12.21 -10.46
CA GLN A 62 1.85 -11.59 -10.33
C GLN A 62 2.07 -10.49 -11.38
N TYR A 63 1.60 -10.70 -12.61
CA TYR A 63 1.65 -9.70 -13.68
C TYR A 63 0.90 -8.41 -13.31
N ILE A 64 -0.26 -8.55 -12.66
CA ILE A 64 -1.09 -7.43 -12.20
C ILE A 64 -0.49 -6.76 -10.95
N THR A 65 -0.10 -7.53 -9.93
CA THR A 65 0.43 -6.97 -8.67
C THR A 65 1.75 -6.24 -8.85
N THR A 66 2.58 -6.65 -9.81
CA THR A 66 3.84 -5.95 -10.15
C THR A 66 3.65 -4.60 -10.86
N ARG A 67 2.42 -4.22 -11.22
CA ARG A 67 2.11 -2.97 -11.95
C ARG A 67 1.21 -1.98 -11.19
N ILE A 68 0.65 -2.43 -10.07
CA ILE A 68 -0.15 -1.61 -9.15
C ILE A 68 0.79 -1.13 -8.03
N HIS A 69 0.84 0.18 -7.79
CA HIS A 69 1.68 0.81 -6.77
C HIS A 69 0.94 1.91 -5.97
N GLU A 70 -0.37 1.96 -6.09
CA GLU A 70 -1.21 3.03 -5.55
C GLU A 70 -1.63 2.75 -4.10
N GLY A 71 -1.55 1.50 -3.64
CA GLY A 71 -1.88 1.13 -2.27
C GLY A 71 -1.98 -0.38 -2.01
N PRO A 72 -2.30 -0.75 -0.75
CA PRO A 72 -2.49 -2.14 -0.35
C PRO A 72 -3.77 -2.73 -0.97
N LEU A 73 -3.70 -4.02 -1.31
CA LEU A 73 -4.79 -4.77 -1.92
C LEU A 73 -5.39 -5.75 -0.91
N GLN A 74 -6.73 -5.84 -0.88
CA GLN A 74 -7.50 -6.70 0.02
C GLN A 74 -7.71 -8.10 -0.58
N ASP A 75 -8.08 -8.18 -1.85
CA ASP A 75 -8.31 -9.42 -2.61
C ASP A 75 -7.95 -9.24 -4.09
N ILE A 76 -7.49 -10.31 -4.72
CA ILE A 76 -7.23 -10.43 -6.16
C ILE A 76 -7.74 -11.78 -6.63
N ARG A 77 -8.74 -11.77 -7.50
CA ARG A 77 -9.48 -12.98 -7.85
C ARG A 77 -9.68 -13.11 -9.35
N LEU A 78 -9.42 -14.32 -9.85
CA LEU A 78 -9.78 -14.70 -11.21
C LEU A 78 -11.26 -15.06 -11.26
N GLU A 79 -12.02 -14.35 -12.09
CA GLU A 79 -13.41 -14.66 -12.42
C GLU A 79 -13.44 -15.69 -13.57
N THR A 80 -14.48 -16.55 -13.60
CA THR A 80 -14.66 -17.62 -14.59
C THR A 80 -14.79 -17.14 -16.05
N ASN A 81 -15.00 -15.85 -16.24
CA ASN A 81 -15.21 -15.15 -17.50
C ASN A 81 -13.91 -14.57 -18.11
N GLY A 82 -12.74 -14.93 -17.57
CA GLY A 82 -11.44 -14.42 -18.02
C GLY A 82 -11.08 -13.03 -17.51
N ARG A 83 -11.78 -12.51 -16.49
CA ARG A 83 -11.50 -11.20 -15.88
C ARG A 83 -10.75 -11.40 -14.56
N THR A 84 -9.92 -10.42 -14.19
CA THR A 84 -9.35 -10.35 -12.85
C THR A 84 -10.01 -9.21 -12.08
N ARG A 85 -10.61 -9.54 -10.94
CA ARG A 85 -11.12 -8.57 -9.97
C ARG A 85 -9.99 -8.22 -9.00
N VAL A 86 -9.75 -6.94 -8.78
CA VAL A 86 -8.77 -6.43 -7.81
C VAL A 86 -9.50 -5.47 -6.86
N THR A 87 -9.46 -5.76 -5.56
CA THR A 87 -10.03 -4.93 -4.50
C THR A 87 -8.91 -4.20 -3.77
N PHE A 88 -8.90 -2.87 -3.84
CA PHE A 88 -8.01 -1.98 -3.08
C PHE A 88 -8.57 -1.74 -1.68
N GLN A 89 -7.70 -1.49 -0.70
CA GLN A 89 -8.16 -1.06 0.62
C GLN A 89 -8.97 0.24 0.55
N HIS A 90 -8.52 1.24 -0.22
CA HIS A 90 -9.20 2.52 -0.37
C HIS A 90 -9.64 2.79 -1.81
N ALA A 91 -10.83 3.37 -1.98
CA ALA A 91 -11.40 3.74 -3.28
C ALA A 91 -10.57 4.82 -4.00
N SER A 92 -9.95 5.74 -3.26
CA SER A 92 -9.02 6.74 -3.79
C SER A 92 -7.82 6.11 -4.53
N GLN A 93 -7.34 4.96 -4.06
CA GLN A 93 -6.20 4.24 -4.66
C GLN A 93 -6.60 3.55 -5.97
N ALA A 94 -7.79 2.93 -6.01
CA ALA A 94 -8.35 2.36 -7.23
C ALA A 94 -8.57 3.43 -8.32
N LEU A 95 -9.07 4.61 -7.95
CA LEU A 95 -9.26 5.74 -8.87
C LEU A 95 -7.94 6.36 -9.32
N ALA A 96 -6.95 6.47 -8.44
CA ALA A 96 -5.60 6.90 -8.82
C ALA A 96 -4.98 5.97 -9.87
N PHE A 97 -5.15 4.66 -9.70
CA PHE A 97 -4.69 3.67 -10.68
C PHE A 97 -5.44 3.81 -12.02
N LEU A 98 -6.78 3.91 -11.98
CA LEU A 98 -7.60 4.10 -13.17
C LEU A 98 -7.24 5.37 -13.95
N LYS A 99 -7.03 6.48 -13.26
CA LYS A 99 -6.57 7.74 -13.88
C LYS A 99 -5.21 7.55 -14.53
N SER A 100 -4.23 7.01 -13.80
CA SER A 100 -2.91 6.72 -14.37
C SER A 100 -2.94 5.72 -15.54
N ASN A 101 -3.95 4.85 -15.60
CA ASN A 101 -4.18 3.95 -16.73
C ASN A 101 -4.72 4.70 -17.95
N GLN A 102 -5.74 5.54 -17.76
CA GLN A 102 -6.35 6.36 -18.81
C GLN A 102 -5.36 7.38 -19.38
N ASP A 103 -4.57 8.05 -18.54
CA ASP A 103 -3.53 9.00 -18.95
C ASP A 103 -2.48 8.30 -19.87
N MET A 104 -2.16 7.03 -19.59
CA MET A 104 -1.21 6.26 -20.39
C MET A 104 -1.84 5.68 -21.68
N GLU A 105 -3.13 5.31 -21.64
CA GLU A 105 -3.90 4.95 -22.84
C GLU A 105 -3.96 6.12 -23.84
N GLN A 106 -4.19 7.35 -23.35
CA GLN A 106 -4.19 8.55 -24.17
C GLN A 106 -2.81 8.90 -24.73
N MET A 107 -1.74 8.69 -23.95
CA MET A 107 -0.38 9.07 -24.33
C MET A 107 0.33 8.04 -25.23
N LEU A 108 0.12 6.74 -25.00
CA LEU A 108 0.86 5.65 -25.65
C LEU A 108 -0.02 4.68 -26.46
N GLY A 109 -1.35 4.82 -26.40
CA GLY A 109 -2.31 3.90 -27.02
C GLY A 109 -2.56 2.60 -26.24
N PHE A 110 -2.00 2.44 -25.03
CA PHE A 110 -2.22 1.26 -24.19
C PHE A 110 -2.12 1.56 -22.68
N GLY A 111 -2.90 0.84 -21.88
CA GLY A 111 -2.97 0.99 -20.43
C GLY A 111 -1.82 0.34 -19.66
N ARG A 112 -1.84 0.43 -18.33
CA ARG A 112 -0.78 -0.04 -17.41
C ARG A 112 -0.40 -1.51 -17.60
N PHE A 113 -1.34 -2.31 -18.11
CA PHE A 113 -1.17 -3.74 -18.44
C PHE A 113 -0.80 -4.01 -19.90
N GLY A 114 -0.50 -3.00 -20.71
CA GLY A 114 -0.12 -3.14 -22.11
C GLY A 114 -1.28 -3.48 -23.06
N CYS A 115 -0.94 -3.75 -24.33
CA CYS A 115 -1.91 -3.97 -25.40
C CYS A 115 -2.76 -5.23 -25.18
N GLY A 116 -4.06 -5.14 -25.47
CA GLY A 116 -5.02 -6.23 -25.29
C GLY A 116 -5.57 -6.39 -23.87
N TYR A 117 -5.32 -5.41 -22.98
CA TYR A 117 -5.97 -5.29 -21.69
C TYR A 117 -6.84 -4.03 -21.63
N ARG A 118 -7.91 -4.08 -20.82
CA ARG A 118 -8.78 -2.95 -20.49
C ARG A 118 -9.07 -2.96 -18.99
N VAL A 119 -9.09 -1.79 -18.37
CA VAL A 119 -9.43 -1.64 -16.94
C VAL A 119 -10.70 -0.79 -16.81
N GLU A 120 -11.60 -1.19 -15.93
CA GLU A 120 -12.75 -0.38 -15.54
C GLU A 120 -12.92 -0.37 -14.01
N LEU A 121 -13.52 0.70 -13.47
CA LEU A 121 -14.06 0.68 -12.11
C LEU A 121 -15.28 -0.24 -12.10
N ALA A 122 -15.25 -1.29 -11.28
CA ALA A 122 -16.35 -2.24 -11.16
C ALA A 122 -17.37 -1.80 -10.11
N GLU A 123 -16.88 -1.38 -8.93
CA GLU A 123 -17.71 -0.93 -7.82
C GLU A 123 -16.87 -0.15 -6.79
N ILE A 124 -17.54 0.69 -6.00
CA ILE A 124 -17.04 1.25 -4.75
C ILE A 124 -17.91 0.68 -3.64
N VAL A 125 -17.30 0.01 -2.67
CA VAL A 125 -18.01 -0.72 -1.61
C VAL A 125 -17.63 -0.19 -0.23
N ASP A 126 -18.56 -0.23 0.71
CA ASP A 126 -18.26 0.14 2.10
C ASP A 126 -17.36 -0.91 2.77
N TRP A 127 -16.54 -0.48 3.73
CA TRP A 127 -15.62 -1.39 4.42
C TRP A 127 -16.32 -2.46 5.24
N ASN A 128 -16.05 -3.73 4.90
CA ASN A 128 -16.28 -4.87 5.76
C ASN A 128 -15.14 -5.04 6.80
N ASP A 129 -15.25 -6.05 7.66
CA ASP A 129 -14.27 -6.30 8.74
C ASP A 129 -12.85 -6.61 8.24
N ASP A 130 -12.69 -7.24 7.07
CA ASP A 130 -11.37 -7.49 6.47
C ASP A 130 -10.67 -6.16 6.15
N HIS A 131 -11.37 -5.18 5.59
CA HIS A 131 -10.82 -3.85 5.31
C HIS A 131 -10.47 -3.10 6.59
N ARG A 132 -11.27 -3.24 7.65
CA ARG A 132 -10.97 -2.64 8.96
C ARG A 132 -9.70 -3.23 9.57
N ARG A 133 -9.48 -4.54 9.45
CA ARG A 133 -8.27 -5.25 9.94
C ARG A 133 -6.99 -4.87 9.19
N MET A 134 -7.09 -4.35 7.96
CA MET A 134 -5.94 -3.80 7.22
C MET A 134 -5.40 -2.49 7.83
N ASN A 135 -6.12 -1.86 8.74
CA ASN A 135 -5.64 -0.70 9.49
C ASN A 135 -4.91 -1.09 10.79
N GLN A 136 -4.23 -0.12 11.39
CA GLN A 136 -3.67 -0.26 12.74
C GLN A 136 -4.78 -0.59 13.76
N PRO A 137 -4.49 -1.39 14.83
CA PRO A 137 -3.18 -1.87 15.24
C PRO A 137 -2.72 -3.19 14.59
N ILE A 138 -3.59 -3.88 13.82
CA ILE A 138 -3.26 -5.22 13.28
C ILE A 138 -2.47 -5.10 11.97
N ARG A 139 -2.85 -4.16 11.11
CA ARG A 139 -2.27 -3.90 9.78
C ARG A 139 -2.15 -5.18 8.95
N GLU A 140 -3.26 -5.91 8.78
CA GLU A 140 -3.27 -7.10 7.95
C GLU A 140 -2.88 -6.78 6.50
N ARG A 141 -2.10 -7.69 5.89
CA ARG A 141 -1.58 -7.61 4.52
C ARG A 141 -1.59 -8.97 3.86
N ARG A 142 -1.47 -9.00 2.53
CA ARG A 142 -1.40 -10.26 1.78
C ARG A 142 -0.01 -10.90 1.88
N ARG A 143 1.01 -10.13 2.24
CA ARG A 143 2.36 -10.62 2.51
C ARG A 143 2.56 -11.04 3.97
N LEU A 144 3.07 -12.26 4.14
CA LEU A 144 3.62 -12.77 5.40
C LEU A 144 5.14 -12.94 5.29
N SER A 145 5.84 -12.59 6.37
CA SER A 145 7.26 -12.92 6.59
C SER A 145 7.36 -13.99 7.66
N PHE A 146 8.19 -15.01 7.42
CA PHE A 146 8.46 -16.13 8.33
C PHE A 146 9.93 -16.06 8.74
N ALA A 147 10.20 -16.01 10.04
CA ALA A 147 11.55 -15.89 10.58
C ALA A 147 11.78 -16.85 11.75
N ARG A 148 12.89 -17.58 11.71
CA ARG A 148 13.45 -18.35 12.83
C ARG A 148 14.94 -18.52 12.59
N LYS A 149 15.75 -18.56 13.66
CA LYS A 149 17.13 -19.02 13.56
C LYS A 149 17.14 -20.43 12.95
N ARG A 150 17.94 -20.65 11.90
CA ARG A 150 17.98 -21.92 11.14
C ARG A 150 16.57 -22.43 10.72
N LEU A 151 15.73 -21.56 10.15
CA LEU A 151 14.36 -21.90 9.72
C LEU A 151 14.29 -23.21 8.91
N PHE A 152 15.25 -23.46 8.00
CA PHE A 152 15.32 -24.64 7.12
C PHE A 152 16.40 -25.66 7.54
N ALA A 153 16.51 -25.90 8.85
CA ALA A 153 17.21 -27.04 9.44
C ALA A 153 16.22 -28.05 10.03
N ASP A 154 16.75 -29.13 10.63
CA ASP A 154 16.01 -30.04 11.52
C ASP A 154 14.69 -30.56 10.94
N ASN A 155 14.77 -31.23 9.79
CA ASN A 155 13.65 -31.79 9.02
C ASN A 155 12.65 -30.77 8.47
N MET A 156 13.05 -29.49 8.36
CA MET A 156 12.41 -28.46 7.56
C MET A 156 13.27 -28.11 6.34
N SER A 157 12.71 -28.21 5.14
CA SER A 157 13.36 -27.74 3.89
C SER A 157 12.54 -26.62 3.24
N PRO A 158 13.15 -25.79 2.36
CA PRO A 158 12.41 -24.77 1.60
C PRO A 158 11.25 -25.38 0.79
N GLU A 159 11.43 -26.59 0.28
CA GLU A 159 10.46 -27.33 -0.54
C GLU A 159 9.28 -27.81 0.30
N LYS A 160 9.56 -28.32 1.51
CA LYS A 160 8.54 -28.69 2.50
C LYS A 160 7.74 -27.48 2.95
N TRP A 161 8.40 -26.38 3.30
CA TRP A 161 7.71 -25.13 3.65
C TRP A 161 6.83 -24.62 2.51
N LYS A 162 7.33 -24.60 1.26
CA LYS A 162 6.51 -24.24 0.08
C LYS A 162 5.30 -25.17 -0.07
N GLN A 163 5.44 -26.46 0.21
CA GLN A 163 4.35 -27.44 0.11
C GLN A 163 3.30 -27.27 1.21
N ASP A 164 3.71 -27.03 2.45
CA ASP A 164 2.81 -26.80 3.58
C ASP A 164 2.02 -25.49 3.38
N ILE A 165 2.67 -24.43 2.88
CA ILE A 165 2.00 -23.17 2.51
C ILE A 165 0.96 -23.39 1.40
N ARG A 166 1.29 -24.14 0.34
CA ARG A 166 0.32 -24.49 -0.72
C ARG A 166 -0.86 -25.28 -0.19
N THR A 167 -0.62 -26.20 0.74
CA THR A 167 -1.65 -27.04 1.36
C THR A 167 -2.60 -26.21 2.22
N LEU A 168 -2.07 -25.25 3.00
CA LEU A 168 -2.89 -24.35 3.83
C LEU A 168 -3.66 -23.30 3.02
N ALA A 169 -3.02 -22.65 2.05
CA ALA A 169 -3.63 -21.59 1.25
C ALA A 169 -4.64 -22.16 0.23
N GLY A 170 -4.39 -23.36 -0.29
CA GLY A 170 -5.15 -23.96 -1.39
C GLY A 170 -4.67 -23.50 -2.77
N PRO A 171 -5.13 -24.17 -3.84
CA PRO A 171 -4.73 -23.87 -5.21
C PRO A 171 -5.18 -22.46 -5.62
N GLY A 172 -4.34 -21.75 -6.37
CA GLY A 172 -4.65 -20.41 -6.91
C GLY A 172 -4.61 -19.25 -5.91
N ASN A 173 -4.39 -19.50 -4.61
CA ASN A 173 -4.44 -18.47 -3.56
C ASN A 173 -3.07 -17.87 -3.19
N ILE A 174 -2.04 -18.14 -4.00
CA ILE A 174 -0.65 -17.70 -3.79
C ILE A 174 -0.23 -16.87 -5.00
N ASP A 175 0.27 -15.67 -4.74
CA ASP A 175 0.91 -14.78 -5.73
C ASP A 175 2.35 -15.25 -5.97
N PHE A 176 3.18 -15.30 -4.90
CA PHE A 176 4.49 -15.93 -4.95
C PHE A 176 4.98 -16.43 -3.58
N LEU A 177 5.96 -17.35 -3.61
CA LEU A 177 6.72 -17.81 -2.45
C LEU A 177 8.21 -17.57 -2.69
N TRP A 178 8.89 -16.98 -1.72
CA TRP A 178 10.31 -16.67 -1.80
C TRP A 178 11.04 -17.09 -0.51
N VAL A 179 12.30 -17.50 -0.63
CA VAL A 179 13.17 -17.89 0.48
C VAL A 179 14.50 -17.14 0.37
N PHE A 180 14.78 -16.28 1.34
CA PHE A 180 16.04 -15.55 1.49
C PHE A 180 16.93 -16.28 2.49
N ASN A 181 18.11 -16.71 2.05
CA ASN A 181 19.12 -17.44 2.84
C ASN A 181 18.54 -18.69 3.54
N SER A 182 18.90 -19.89 3.07
CA SER A 182 18.43 -21.13 3.70
C SER A 182 18.91 -21.31 5.15
N GLY A 183 19.87 -20.53 5.64
CA GLY A 183 20.43 -20.65 6.99
C GLY A 183 21.29 -21.90 7.19
N ASN A 184 21.54 -22.65 6.10
CA ASN A 184 22.47 -23.78 6.04
C ASN A 184 23.86 -23.33 5.55
N GLY A 185 24.15 -22.03 5.64
CA GLY A 185 25.45 -21.47 5.31
C GLY A 185 26.48 -21.93 6.35
N GLU A 186 27.21 -22.99 6.02
CA GLU A 186 28.53 -23.23 6.59
C GLU A 186 29.37 -21.97 6.34
N LEU A 187 29.68 -21.26 7.42
CA LEU A 187 30.40 -19.99 7.36
C LEU A 187 31.88 -20.27 7.06
N VAL A 188 32.18 -20.53 5.78
CA VAL A 188 33.56 -20.53 5.27
C VAL A 188 34.08 -19.10 5.42
N THR A 189 34.80 -18.90 6.52
CA THR A 189 35.31 -17.61 6.96
C THR A 189 36.24 -16.95 5.92
N LYS A 190 36.46 -15.64 6.11
CA LYS A 190 37.42 -14.75 5.43
C LYS A 190 36.95 -14.01 4.18
N LEU A 191 36.08 -13.00 4.35
CA LEU A 191 36.27 -11.71 3.68
C LEU A 191 36.15 -10.56 4.70
N ARG A 192 36.95 -9.51 4.50
CA ARG A 192 37.26 -8.47 5.51
C ARG A 192 36.13 -7.41 5.64
N PRO A 193 36.01 -6.74 6.81
CA PRO A 193 35.11 -5.61 7.01
C PRO A 193 35.52 -4.36 6.20
N PRO A 194 34.65 -3.33 6.05
CA PRO A 194 33.38 -3.14 6.75
C PRO A 194 32.15 -3.02 5.82
N MET A 195 31.19 -3.93 5.96
CA MET A 195 29.82 -3.72 5.50
C MET A 195 28.83 -4.33 6.51
N ARG A 196 27.64 -3.74 6.63
CA ARG A 196 26.71 -3.97 7.75
C ARG A 196 26.28 -5.43 7.85
N TYR A 197 26.44 -6.03 9.04
CA TYR A 197 26.07 -7.42 9.30
C TYR A 197 24.54 -7.62 9.26
N ILE A 198 24.06 -8.42 8.30
CA ILE A 198 22.85 -9.22 8.48
C ILE A 198 23.32 -10.54 9.13
N PRO A 199 22.77 -10.98 10.28
CA PRO A 199 23.16 -12.24 10.89
C PRO A 199 22.92 -13.42 9.93
N ALA A 200 23.98 -14.14 9.57
CA ALA A 200 23.92 -15.24 8.58
C ALA A 200 22.99 -16.40 8.99
N ASP A 201 22.73 -16.53 10.30
CA ASP A 201 21.89 -17.58 10.91
C ASP A 201 20.37 -17.36 10.73
N SER A 202 19.95 -16.16 10.31
CA SER A 202 18.55 -15.78 10.19
C SER A 202 18.02 -16.07 8.79
N ALA A 203 17.52 -17.30 8.61
CA ALA A 203 16.77 -17.68 7.42
C ALA A 203 15.37 -17.04 7.43
N VAL A 204 14.97 -16.45 6.29
CA VAL A 204 13.71 -15.72 6.16
C VAL A 204 12.93 -16.21 4.94
N ALA A 205 11.67 -16.59 5.13
CA ALA A 205 10.74 -16.87 4.04
C ALA A 205 9.74 -15.71 3.87
N THR A 206 9.24 -15.53 2.65
CA THR A 206 8.15 -14.60 2.35
C THR A 206 7.11 -15.32 1.51
N ALA A 207 5.85 -15.25 1.92
CA ALA A 207 4.72 -15.69 1.11
C ALA A 207 3.81 -14.49 0.83
N VAL A 208 3.37 -14.31 -0.41
CA VAL A 208 2.35 -13.34 -0.79
C VAL A 208 1.13 -14.10 -1.30
N PHE A 209 -0.03 -13.79 -0.74
CA PHE A 209 -1.29 -14.45 -1.05
C PHE A 209 -2.16 -13.57 -1.96
N THR A 210 -3.22 -14.16 -2.50
CA THR A 210 -4.22 -13.42 -3.29
C THR A 210 -5.05 -12.46 -2.44
N SER A 211 -5.28 -12.79 -1.16
CA SER A 211 -6.10 -11.98 -0.26
C SER A 211 -5.60 -11.96 1.19
N THR A 212 -6.01 -10.92 1.93
CA THR A 212 -5.69 -10.77 3.35
C THR A 212 -6.33 -11.87 4.20
N ALA A 213 -7.52 -12.36 3.81
CA ALA A 213 -8.19 -13.47 4.49
C ALA A 213 -7.40 -14.80 4.39
N ILE A 214 -6.78 -15.08 3.23
CA ILE A 214 -5.89 -16.26 3.09
C ILE A 214 -4.62 -16.06 3.92
N ALA A 215 -4.01 -14.87 3.88
CA ALA A 215 -2.83 -14.57 4.70
C ALA A 215 -3.14 -14.75 6.20
N ARG A 216 -4.28 -14.25 6.69
CA ARG A 216 -4.76 -14.44 8.06
C ARG A 216 -4.90 -15.91 8.42
N LYS A 217 -5.59 -16.71 7.58
CA LYS A 217 -5.75 -18.16 7.77
C LYS A 217 -4.40 -18.87 7.91
N VAL A 218 -3.42 -18.55 7.06
CA VAL A 218 -2.08 -19.14 7.12
C VAL A 218 -1.35 -18.71 8.39
N LEU A 219 -1.39 -17.42 8.74
CA LEU A 219 -0.78 -16.86 9.96
C LEU A 219 -1.37 -17.50 11.23
N GLU A 220 -2.69 -17.66 11.31
CA GLU A 220 -3.37 -18.33 12.43
C GLU A 220 -2.94 -19.79 12.59
N MET A 221 -2.80 -20.53 11.48
CA MET A 221 -2.35 -21.92 11.50
C MET A 221 -0.88 -22.05 11.94
N PHE A 222 0.02 -21.20 11.42
CA PHE A 222 1.40 -21.17 11.89
C PHE A 222 1.52 -20.72 13.35
N ASN A 223 0.66 -19.81 13.81
CA ASN A 223 0.60 -19.42 15.23
C ASN A 223 0.10 -20.54 16.15
N ARG A 224 -0.62 -21.56 15.64
CA ARG A 224 -0.90 -22.80 16.39
C ARG A 224 0.28 -23.76 16.34
N TRP A 225 1.01 -23.80 15.22
CA TRP A 225 2.16 -24.70 15.06
C TRP A 225 3.41 -24.25 15.83
N LYS A 226 3.65 -22.95 15.99
CA LYS A 226 4.83 -22.42 16.72
C LYS A 226 4.90 -22.87 18.19
N ASP A 227 3.76 -23.13 18.82
CA ASP A 227 3.65 -23.53 20.23
C ASP A 227 3.62 -25.06 20.41
N GLY A 228 3.56 -25.82 19.30
CA GLY A 228 3.57 -27.28 19.31
C GLY A 228 4.97 -27.88 19.16
N ARG A 229 5.12 -29.15 19.57
CA ARG A 229 6.33 -29.95 19.33
C ARG A 229 6.40 -30.45 17.88
N ASN A 230 6.58 -29.53 16.93
CA ASN A 230 6.71 -29.84 15.51
C ASN A 230 7.83 -29.00 14.86
N VAL A 231 8.08 -29.24 13.58
CA VAL A 231 9.15 -28.60 12.79
C VAL A 231 9.02 -27.07 12.64
N TYR A 232 7.87 -26.48 12.97
CA TYR A 232 7.62 -25.03 13.02
C TYR A 232 7.67 -24.43 14.44
N SER A 233 8.05 -25.21 15.45
CA SER A 233 8.23 -24.72 16.83
C SER A 233 9.11 -23.45 16.86
N GLY A 234 8.63 -22.40 17.53
CA GLY A 234 9.33 -21.11 17.63
C GLY A 234 9.47 -20.30 16.34
N VAL A 235 8.73 -20.61 15.27
CA VAL A 235 8.67 -19.74 14.08
C VAL A 235 7.86 -18.49 14.37
N SER A 236 8.44 -17.31 14.08
CA SER A 236 7.72 -16.04 14.07
C SER A 236 7.11 -15.80 12.69
N VAL A 237 5.83 -15.42 12.65
CA VAL A 237 5.11 -15.07 11.42
C VAL A 237 4.43 -13.72 11.60
N THR A 238 4.73 -12.77 10.73
CA THR A 238 4.20 -11.40 10.79
C THR A 238 3.73 -10.91 9.43
N TYR A 239 2.74 -10.01 9.44
CA TYR A 239 2.41 -9.24 8.25
C TYR A 239 3.58 -8.34 7.84
N SER A 240 3.67 -8.05 6.55
CA SER A 240 4.68 -7.13 5.99
C SER A 240 4.06 -6.34 4.84
N SER A 241 4.63 -5.18 4.51
CA SER A 241 4.10 -4.35 3.42
C SER A 241 4.09 -5.11 2.09
N ASP A 242 2.95 -5.05 1.38
CA ASP A 242 2.81 -5.63 0.05
C ASP A 242 3.72 -4.88 -0.96
N PRO A 243 4.20 -5.53 -2.04
CA PRO A 243 4.98 -4.86 -3.08
C PRO A 243 4.25 -3.72 -3.83
N CYS A 244 2.93 -3.67 -3.71
CA CYS A 244 2.08 -2.62 -4.27
C CYS A 244 1.87 -1.41 -3.34
N GLU A 245 2.33 -1.49 -2.08
CA GLU A 245 2.47 -0.31 -1.24
C GLU A 245 3.76 0.42 -1.62
N LYS A 246 3.67 1.69 -2.02
CA LYS A 246 4.85 2.58 -2.00
C LYS A 246 5.45 2.56 -0.60
N GLU A 247 6.77 2.43 -0.52
CA GLU A 247 7.47 2.50 0.76
C GLU A 247 7.11 3.82 1.45
N LEU A 248 6.56 3.73 2.66
CA LEU A 248 6.36 4.88 3.53
C LEU A 248 7.75 5.38 3.92
N VAL A 249 8.31 6.30 3.14
CA VAL A 249 9.52 7.02 3.51
C VAL A 249 9.19 7.80 4.77
N LEU A 250 9.58 7.25 5.92
CA LEU A 250 9.57 7.92 7.22
C LEU A 250 10.63 9.04 7.18
N VAL A 251 10.34 10.11 6.44
CA VAL A 251 11.13 11.34 6.48
C VAL A 251 10.86 12.00 7.82
N LYS A 252 11.70 11.66 8.79
CA LYS A 252 11.95 12.51 9.93
C LYS A 252 13.45 12.59 10.15
N ASP A 253 14.07 13.56 9.48
CA ASP A 253 14.82 14.56 10.23
C ASP A 253 15.01 15.88 9.49
N THR A 254 15.22 16.90 10.31
CA THR A 254 15.02 18.32 10.02
C THR A 254 16.24 19.00 9.41
N ALA A 255 16.00 19.96 8.51
CA ALA A 255 16.88 21.11 8.19
C ALA A 255 18.27 20.89 7.53
N ARG A 256 18.37 21.13 6.20
CA ARG A 256 18.96 22.36 5.59
C ARG A 256 19.05 22.26 4.05
N PRO A 257 19.14 23.39 3.30
CA PRO A 257 18.84 23.40 1.87
C PRO A 257 20.02 23.12 0.92
N SER A 258 19.69 22.43 -0.18
CA SER A 258 20.24 22.51 -1.55
C SER A 258 21.74 22.74 -1.81
N ILE A 259 22.34 21.85 -2.60
CA ILE A 259 23.10 22.19 -3.82
C ILE A 259 22.89 21.05 -4.85
N ALA A 260 22.66 21.41 -6.11
CA ALA A 260 22.34 20.48 -7.19
C ALA A 260 23.58 19.80 -7.81
N LYS A 261 23.37 18.67 -8.51
CA LYS A 261 24.09 18.30 -9.76
C LYS A 261 23.44 17.13 -10.51
N ASN A 262 22.89 17.47 -11.68
CA ASN A 262 22.75 16.72 -12.93
C ASN A 262 22.86 15.18 -12.92
N PHE A 263 21.83 14.51 -13.45
CA PHE A 263 22.01 13.22 -14.14
C PHE A 263 21.45 13.23 -15.58
N VAL A 264 22.26 12.66 -16.46
CA VAL A 264 22.17 12.67 -17.93
C VAL A 264 20.96 11.91 -18.46
N LYS A 265 20.26 12.49 -19.46
CA LYS A 265 19.24 11.79 -20.26
C LYS A 265 19.87 10.60 -20.99
N ARG A 266 19.32 9.39 -20.83
CA ARG A 266 19.57 8.26 -21.75
C ARG A 266 18.41 8.17 -22.76
N PRO A 267 18.67 7.91 -24.05
CA PRO A 267 17.62 7.82 -25.06
C PRO A 267 16.76 6.56 -24.85
N ILE A 268 15.46 6.74 -24.98
CA ILE A 268 14.47 5.65 -25.03
C ILE A 268 14.64 4.94 -26.38
N ARG A 269 14.76 3.61 -26.36
CA ARG A 269 14.61 2.80 -27.58
C ARG A 269 13.13 2.65 -27.90
N GLU A 270 12.77 2.92 -29.14
CA GLU A 270 11.43 2.69 -29.67
C GLU A 270 11.03 1.22 -29.47
N MET A 271 9.91 0.98 -28.80
CA MET A 271 9.17 -0.27 -28.98
C MET A 271 8.09 -0.01 -30.02
N GLN A 272 8.02 -0.89 -31.01
CA GLN A 272 7.10 -0.79 -32.14
C GLN A 272 5.66 -0.72 -31.65
N GLY A 273 4.89 0.23 -32.18
CA GLY A 273 3.49 0.45 -31.80
C GLY A 273 2.62 -0.77 -32.09
N CYS A 274 1.65 -1.02 -31.21
CA CYS A 274 0.64 -2.05 -31.42
C CYS A 274 -0.23 -1.69 -32.63
N ARG A 275 -0.39 -2.65 -33.55
CA ARG A 275 -1.42 -2.66 -34.59
C ARG A 275 -2.63 -3.45 -34.10
#